data_AF-A0A8E2ELQ5-F1
#
_entry.id   AF-A0A8E2ELQ5-F1
#
_cell.length_a   1.000
_cell.length_b   1.000
_cell.length_c   1.000
_cell.angle_alpha   90.00
_cell.angle_beta   90.00
_cell.angle_gamma   90.00
#
_symmetry.space_group_name_H-M   'P 1'
#
loop_
_entity.id
_entity.type
_entity.pdbx_description
1 polymer ?
#
loop_
_entity_poly.entity_id
_entity_poly.type
_entity_poly.pdbx_seq_one_letter_code
_entity_poly.pdbx_strand_id
1 'polypeptide(L)'
;MASDHAAYHPKDAISSTVRTMGITTGAGAIIAGVQNTLTRQNVGAFGILTRTGGTIAVFAAAGGAYQFTKTAAANLREKDDSYNSAIGGFFGGAMIGLKFRSIPVVLGYASATAVMLAAVDYGGGTLFGYQKDPEIDEVDRKEFLRKNRRRPLEQTVAELGEGRGIYAPGYEERRRERIKEKYGMDLSGVPSAH
;
A
#
# COMPACT_ATOMS: atom_id res chain seq x y z
N MET A 1 13.18 6.24 7.89
CA MET A 1 12.72 7.30 8.80
C MET A 1 11.34 6.90 9.24
N ALA A 2 11.15 6.63 10.53
CA ALA A 2 9.83 6.83 11.10
C ALA A 2 9.58 8.32 10.92
N SER A 3 8.84 8.67 9.86
CA SER A 3 8.07 9.90 9.87
C SER A 3 7.42 9.95 11.24
N ASP A 4 7.50 11.09 11.93
CA ASP A 4 6.63 11.38 13.06
C ASP A 4 5.29 10.72 12.78
N HIS A 5 4.77 9.97 13.76
CA HIS A 5 3.42 9.42 13.68
C HIS A 5 2.48 10.63 13.57
N ALA A 6 2.32 11.18 12.37
CA ALA A 6 1.25 12.08 12.02
C ALA A 6 0.02 11.29 12.42
N ALA A 7 -0.58 11.72 13.53
CA ALA A 7 -1.68 11.02 14.13
C ALA A 7 -2.68 10.75 13.02
N TYR A 8 -3.07 9.48 12.86
CA TYR A 8 -3.94 9.11 11.76
C TYR A 8 -5.21 9.95 11.86
N HIS A 9 -5.50 10.71 10.81
CA HIS A 9 -6.71 11.48 10.73
C HIS A 9 -7.78 10.64 10.02
N PRO A 10 -8.89 10.32 10.70
CA PRO A 10 -9.99 9.57 10.11
C PRO A 10 -10.47 10.24 8.83
N LYS A 11 -10.61 9.43 7.78
CA LYS A 11 -11.06 9.90 6.47
C LYS A 11 -12.54 9.61 6.32
N ASP A 12 -13.29 10.55 5.77
CA ASP A 12 -14.68 10.31 5.39
C ASP A 12 -14.74 9.34 4.20
N ALA A 13 -15.13 8.10 4.50
CA ALA A 13 -15.23 7.04 3.51
C ALA A 13 -16.34 7.33 2.49
N ILE A 14 -17.46 7.92 2.88
CA ILE A 14 -18.60 8.16 2.00
C ILE A 14 -18.27 9.31 1.04
N SER A 15 -17.83 10.46 1.57
CA SER A 15 -17.51 11.63 0.76
C SER A 15 -16.40 11.34 -0.24
N SER A 16 -15.33 10.68 0.22
CA SER A 16 -14.22 10.32 -0.67
C SER A 16 -14.66 9.31 -1.73
N THR A 17 -15.47 8.32 -1.37
CA THR A 17 -16.02 7.33 -2.32
C THR A 17 -16.88 8.00 -3.37
N VAL A 18 -17.81 8.88 -2.99
CA VAL A 18 -18.68 9.61 -3.93
C VAL A 18 -17.84 10.46 -4.89
N ARG A 19 -16.80 11.14 -4.39
CA ARG A 19 -15.89 11.92 -5.22
C ARG A 19 -15.14 11.05 -6.23
N THR A 20 -14.49 9.97 -5.78
CA THR A 20 -13.75 9.08 -6.66
C THR A 20 -14.67 8.38 -7.66
N MET A 21 -15.82 7.90 -7.20
CA MET A 21 -16.86 7.30 -8.05
C MET A 21 -17.34 8.28 -9.11
N GLY A 22 -17.55 9.56 -8.76
CA GLY A 22 -17.93 10.60 -9.72
C GLY A 22 -16.87 10.78 -10.82
N ILE A 23 -15.59 10.85 -10.44
CA ILE A 23 -14.46 10.96 -11.38
C ILE A 23 -14.38 9.72 -12.29
N THR A 24 -14.44 8.51 -11.73
CA THR A 24 -14.35 7.29 -12.54
C THR A 24 -15.58 7.09 -13.40
N THR A 25 -16.77 7.45 -12.92
CA THR A 25 -18.02 7.43 -13.72
C THR A 25 -17.91 8.38 -14.91
N GLY A 26 -17.38 9.60 -14.70
CA GLY A 26 -17.14 10.55 -15.78
C GLY A 26 -16.17 10.00 -16.84
N ALA A 27 -15.05 9.40 -16.40
CA ALA A 27 -14.12 8.73 -17.31
C ALA A 27 -14.78 7.56 -18.07
N GLY A 28 -15.61 6.77 -17.38
CA GLY A 28 -16.39 5.69 -17.97
C GLY A 28 -17.39 6.19 -19.00
N ALA A 29 -18.04 7.34 -18.77
CA ALA A 29 -18.97 7.97 -19.71
C ALA A 29 -18.26 8.45 -20.99
N ILE A 30 -17.06 9.02 -20.87
CA ILE A 30 -16.24 9.41 -22.03
C ILE A 30 -15.88 8.18 -22.85
N ILE A 31 -15.41 7.11 -22.20
CA ILE A 31 -15.07 5.84 -22.87
C ILE A 31 -16.31 5.22 -23.51
N ALA A 32 -17.46 5.24 -22.84
CA ALA A 32 -18.72 4.75 -23.36
C ALA A 32 -19.19 5.55 -24.58
N GLY A 33 -18.94 6.87 -24.62
CA GLY A 33 -19.16 7.73 -25.77
C GLY A 33 -18.27 7.34 -26.96
N VAL A 34 -16.96 7.16 -26.74
CA VAL A 34 -16.02 6.68 -27.77
C VAL A 34 -16.41 5.29 -28.27
N GLN A 35 -16.81 4.38 -27.38
CA GLN A 35 -17.31 3.07 -27.78
C GLN A 35 -18.58 3.18 -28.64
N ASN A 36 -19.49 4.10 -28.30
CA ASN A 36 -20.72 4.31 -29.06
C ASN A 36 -20.43 4.83 -30.48
N THR A 37 -19.50 5.78 -30.63
CA THR A 37 -19.12 6.32 -31.95
C THR A 37 -18.37 5.32 -32.83
N LEU A 38 -17.61 4.40 -32.23
CA LEU A 38 -16.89 3.34 -32.95
C LEU A 38 -17.77 2.13 -33.31
N THR A 39 -19.02 2.09 -32.86
CA THR A 39 -19.91 0.97 -33.21
C THR A 39 -20.35 1.04 -34.68
N ARG A 40 -20.32 -0.11 -35.37
CA ARG A 40 -20.69 -0.20 -36.81
C ARG A 40 -22.18 -0.07 -37.10
N GLN A 41 -23.02 0.06 -36.07
CA GLN A 41 -24.47 0.16 -36.21
C GLN A 41 -24.89 1.58 -35.85
N ASN A 42 -25.94 2.10 -36.49
CA ASN A 42 -26.54 3.39 -36.12
C ASN A 42 -27.23 3.30 -34.76
N VAL A 43 -26.45 3.45 -33.70
CA VAL A 43 -26.96 3.69 -32.36
C VAL A 43 -26.96 5.19 -32.11
N GLY A 44 -28.15 5.77 -32.00
CA GLY A 44 -28.33 7.17 -31.64
C GLY A 44 -27.75 7.49 -30.25
N ALA A 45 -27.92 8.74 -29.79
CA ALA A 45 -27.38 9.19 -28.51
C ALA A 45 -27.77 8.31 -27.30
N PHE A 46 -28.96 7.69 -27.36
CA PHE A 46 -29.46 6.76 -26.33
C PHE A 46 -28.66 5.43 -26.23
N GLY A 47 -27.83 5.12 -27.24
CA GLY A 47 -26.92 3.97 -27.24
C GLY A 47 -25.84 4.05 -26.16
N ILE A 48 -25.50 5.26 -25.70
CA ILE A 48 -24.51 5.46 -24.63
C ILE A 48 -24.98 4.84 -23.32
N LEU A 49 -26.27 4.96 -23.01
CA LEU A 49 -26.85 4.41 -21.79
C LEU A 49 -27.27 2.95 -21.96
N THR A 50 -27.90 2.62 -23.08
CA THR A 50 -28.49 1.28 -23.27
C THR A 50 -27.48 0.23 -23.73
N ARG A 51 -26.44 0.62 -24.46
CA ARG A 51 -25.48 -0.31 -25.09
C ARG A 51 -24.08 -0.22 -24.51
N THR A 52 -23.57 0.98 -24.28
CA THR A 52 -22.24 1.19 -23.66
C THR A 52 -22.32 1.56 -22.17
N GLY A 53 -23.53 1.62 -21.60
CA GLY A 53 -23.75 1.94 -20.18
C GLY A 53 -23.11 0.93 -19.22
N GLY A 54 -22.88 -0.31 -19.67
CA GLY A 54 -22.12 -1.29 -18.89
C GLY A 54 -20.68 -0.86 -18.62
N THR A 55 -20.06 -0.08 -19.50
CA THR A 55 -18.72 0.47 -19.28
C THR A 55 -18.74 1.55 -18.20
N ILE A 56 -19.75 2.42 -18.21
CA ILE A 56 -19.97 3.43 -17.15
C ILE A 56 -20.13 2.75 -15.80
N ALA A 57 -20.98 1.72 -15.73
CA ALA A 57 -21.24 0.97 -14.51
C ALA A 57 -19.97 0.28 -13.96
N VAL A 58 -19.15 -0.34 -14.82
CA VAL A 58 -17.90 -0.97 -14.38
C VAL A 58 -16.92 0.05 -13.82
N PHE A 59 -16.75 1.21 -14.45
CA PHE A 59 -15.85 2.26 -13.96
C PHE A 59 -16.34 2.88 -12.65
N ALA A 60 -17.65 3.12 -12.53
CA ALA A 60 -18.27 3.59 -11.30
C ALA A 60 -18.05 2.60 -10.16
N ALA A 61 -18.36 1.32 -10.39
CA ALA A 61 -18.23 0.24 -9.43
C ALA A 61 -16.77 0.02 -8.99
N ALA A 62 -15.83 -0.02 -9.94
CA ALA A 62 -14.41 -0.21 -9.64
C ALA A 62 -13.84 0.96 -8.82
N GLY A 63 -14.13 2.21 -9.21
CA GLY A 63 -13.68 3.39 -8.47
C GLY A 63 -14.29 3.52 -7.09
N GLY A 64 -15.59 3.23 -6.98
CA GLY A 64 -16.30 3.24 -5.70
C GLY A 64 -15.79 2.17 -4.74
N ALA A 65 -15.69 0.92 -5.20
CA ALA A 65 -15.18 -0.19 -4.39
C ALA A 65 -13.72 0.03 -3.97
N TYR A 66 -12.88 0.55 -4.87
CA TYR A 66 -11.50 0.91 -4.56
C TYR A 66 -11.40 1.93 -3.42
N GLN A 67 -12.08 3.06 -3.56
CA GLN A 67 -11.97 4.17 -2.62
C GLN A 67 -12.61 3.83 -1.26
N PHE A 68 -13.77 3.19 -1.28
CA PHE A 68 -14.46 2.78 -0.07
C PHE A 68 -13.60 1.81 0.73
N THR A 69 -13.09 0.76 0.09
CA THR A 69 -12.32 -0.25 0.82
C THR A 69 -10.96 0.29 1.26
N LYS A 70 -10.31 1.14 0.45
CA LYS A 70 -9.06 1.82 0.84
C LYS A 70 -9.26 2.67 2.10
N THR A 71 -10.33 3.47 2.16
CA THR A 71 -10.61 4.34 3.30
C THR A 71 -11.11 3.58 4.52
N ALA A 72 -11.95 2.57 4.34
CA ALA A 72 -12.39 1.68 5.42
C ALA A 72 -11.20 0.93 6.05
N ALA A 73 -10.29 0.39 5.23
CA ALA A 73 -9.08 -0.27 5.71
C ALA A 73 -8.15 0.69 6.47
N ALA A 74 -7.98 1.91 5.96
CA ALA A 74 -7.18 2.94 6.61
C ALA A 74 -7.78 3.34 7.97
N ASN A 75 -9.10 3.53 8.04
CA ASN A 75 -9.81 3.91 9.27
C ASN A 75 -9.76 2.77 10.30
N LEU A 76 -9.90 1.51 9.88
CA LEU A 76 -9.86 0.36 10.79
C LEU A 76 -8.47 0.10 11.36
N ARG A 77 -7.42 0.39 10.58
CA ARG A 77 -6.02 0.16 10.98
C ARG A 77 -5.38 1.38 11.62
N GLU A 78 -6.05 2.53 11.56
CA GLU A 78 -5.52 3.84 11.94
C GLU A 78 -4.13 4.09 11.35
N LYS A 79 -3.92 3.65 10.11
CA LYS A 79 -2.63 3.71 9.40
C LYS A 79 -2.87 4.01 7.95
N ASP A 80 -2.06 4.90 7.39
CA ASP A 80 -2.06 5.22 5.97
C ASP A 80 -0.83 4.59 5.31
N ASP A 81 -0.99 3.38 4.77
CA ASP A 81 0.08 2.61 4.14
C ASP A 81 -0.35 1.99 2.81
N SER A 82 0.63 1.42 2.10
CA SER A 82 0.42 0.80 0.78
C SER A 82 -0.48 -0.43 0.83
N TYR A 83 -0.71 -1.03 2.00
CA TYR A 83 -1.67 -2.12 2.14
C TYR A 83 -3.10 -1.65 1.95
N ASN A 84 -3.43 -0.40 2.32
CA ASN A 84 -4.75 0.16 2.06
C ASN A 84 -5.02 0.26 0.55
N SER A 85 -4.01 0.65 -0.22
CA SER A 85 -4.07 0.68 -1.69
C SER A 85 -4.13 -0.73 -2.30
N ALA A 86 -3.45 -1.71 -1.71
CA ALA A 86 -3.54 -3.11 -2.11
C ALA A 86 -4.96 -3.66 -1.93
N ILE A 87 -5.55 -3.43 -0.75
CA ILE A 87 -6.90 -3.87 -0.40
C ILE A 87 -7.92 -3.17 -1.30
N GLY A 88 -7.85 -1.85 -1.42
CA GLY A 88 -8.70 -1.10 -2.35
C GLY A 88 -8.56 -1.62 -3.79
N GLY A 89 -7.33 -1.85 -4.23
CA GLY A 89 -7.02 -2.37 -5.57
C GLY A 89 -7.66 -3.73 -5.82
N PHE A 90 -7.59 -4.63 -4.85
CA PHE A 90 -8.21 -5.96 -4.93
C PHE A 90 -9.72 -5.86 -5.20
N PHE A 91 -10.45 -5.07 -4.40
CA PHE A 91 -11.89 -4.92 -4.58
C PHE A 91 -12.25 -4.13 -5.85
N GLY A 92 -11.49 -3.09 -6.19
CA GLY A 92 -11.67 -2.35 -7.44
C GLY A 92 -11.49 -3.23 -8.68
N GLY A 93 -10.43 -4.05 -8.71
CA GLY A 93 -10.16 -5.01 -9.79
C GLY A 93 -11.17 -6.15 -9.83
N ALA A 94 -11.65 -6.61 -8.68
CA ALA A 94 -12.73 -7.59 -8.63
C ALA A 94 -13.99 -7.09 -9.36
N MET A 95 -14.36 -5.81 -9.17
CA MET A 95 -15.51 -5.20 -9.88
C MET A 95 -15.33 -5.16 -11.39
N ILE A 96 -14.09 -4.99 -11.89
CA ILE A 96 -13.78 -5.09 -13.32
C ILE A 96 -13.97 -6.52 -13.81
N GLY A 97 -13.48 -7.51 -13.04
CA GLY A 97 -13.58 -8.92 -13.37
C GLY A 97 -15.01 -9.46 -13.36
N LEU A 98 -15.90 -8.90 -12.53
CA LEU A 98 -17.30 -9.35 -12.41
C LEU A 98 -18.08 -9.28 -13.73
N LYS A 99 -17.72 -8.35 -14.64
CA LYS A 99 -18.32 -8.27 -15.98
C LYS A 99 -18.17 -9.58 -16.77
N PHE A 100 -17.10 -10.33 -16.54
CA PHE A 100 -16.81 -11.58 -17.23
C PHE A 100 -17.46 -12.81 -16.59
N ARG A 101 -18.17 -12.65 -15.45
CA ARG A 101 -18.92 -13.72 -14.76
C ARG A 101 -18.12 -15.00 -14.51
N SER A 102 -16.83 -14.86 -14.23
CA SER A 102 -15.91 -15.98 -14.04
C SER A 102 -15.03 -15.74 -12.82
N ILE A 103 -15.08 -16.67 -11.85
CA ILE A 103 -14.33 -16.55 -10.59
C ILE A 103 -12.80 -16.46 -10.83
N PRO A 104 -12.19 -17.30 -11.69
CA PRO A 104 -10.77 -17.17 -12.01
C PRO A 104 -10.41 -15.79 -12.58
N VAL A 105 -11.28 -15.23 -13.42
CA VAL A 105 -11.07 -13.90 -14.02
C VAL A 105 -11.16 -12.81 -12.95
N VAL A 106 -12.15 -12.88 -12.07
CA VAL A 106 -12.29 -11.95 -10.93
C VAL A 106 -11.04 -11.96 -10.06
N LEU A 107 -10.55 -13.13 -9.67
CA LEU A 107 -9.34 -13.26 -8.85
C LEU A 107 -8.08 -12.78 -9.58
N GLY A 108 -7.97 -13.04 -10.89
CA GLY A 108 -6.88 -12.56 -11.73
C GLY A 108 -6.82 -11.03 -11.78
N TYR A 109 -7.94 -10.37 -12.09
CA TYR A 109 -8.01 -8.90 -12.12
C TYR A 109 -7.82 -8.30 -10.73
N ALA A 110 -8.41 -8.88 -9.70
CA ALA A 110 -8.28 -8.41 -8.31
C ALA A 110 -6.83 -8.48 -7.82
N SER A 111 -6.15 -9.63 -7.98
CA SER A 111 -4.76 -9.78 -7.55
C SER A 111 -3.80 -8.91 -8.37
N ALA A 112 -3.96 -8.83 -9.69
CA ALA A 112 -3.11 -8.02 -10.55
C ALA A 112 -3.19 -6.52 -10.19
N THR A 113 -4.41 -6.00 -10.03
CA THR A 113 -4.61 -4.59 -9.66
C THR A 113 -4.19 -4.29 -8.23
N ALA A 114 -4.38 -5.23 -7.28
CA ALA A 114 -3.88 -5.10 -5.92
C ALA A 114 -2.36 -4.90 -5.89
N VAL A 115 -1.62 -5.78 -6.57
CA VAL A 115 -0.15 -5.70 -6.63
C VAL A 115 0.30 -4.43 -7.34
N MET A 116 -0.32 -4.09 -8.47
CA MET A 116 0.05 -2.91 -9.24
C MET A 116 -0.16 -1.62 -8.45
N LEU A 117 -1.32 -1.44 -7.80
CA LEU A 117 -1.61 -0.24 -7.02
C LEU A 117 -0.80 -0.18 -5.73
N ALA A 118 -0.56 -1.32 -5.08
CA ALA A 118 0.35 -1.40 -3.94
C ALA A 118 1.77 -0.98 -4.32
N ALA A 119 2.27 -1.42 -5.48
CA ALA A 119 3.60 -1.07 -5.96
C ALA A 119 3.72 0.43 -6.29
N VAL A 120 2.71 1.02 -6.91
CA VAL A 120 2.67 2.46 -7.21
C VAL A 120 2.63 3.28 -5.91
N ASP A 121 1.79 2.90 -4.96
CA ASP A 121 1.66 3.60 -3.68
C ASP A 121 2.92 3.45 -2.81
N TYR A 122 3.50 2.25 -2.80
CA TYR A 122 4.79 1.99 -2.16
C TYR A 122 5.93 2.81 -2.80
N GLY A 123 5.86 3.06 -4.10
CA GLY A 123 6.78 3.93 -4.83
C GLY A 123 6.59 5.43 -4.57
N GLY A 124 5.63 5.83 -3.73
CA GLY A 124 5.33 7.23 -3.41
C GLY A 124 4.07 7.79 -4.07
N GLY A 125 3.27 6.95 -4.72
CA GLY A 125 1.94 7.34 -5.22
C GLY A 125 1.94 8.30 -6.41
N THR A 126 3.11 8.58 -7.00
CA THR A 126 3.26 9.48 -8.15
C THR A 126 3.93 8.76 -9.32
N LEU A 127 3.51 9.09 -10.54
CA LEU A 127 4.16 8.62 -11.78
C LEU A 127 5.24 9.60 -12.28
N PHE A 128 5.32 10.80 -11.70
CA PHE A 128 6.19 11.89 -12.14
C PHE A 128 7.47 12.00 -11.29
N GLY A 129 7.73 11.01 -10.44
CA GLY A 129 8.89 10.94 -9.56
C GLY A 129 8.63 11.52 -8.17
N TYR A 130 9.64 11.38 -7.31
CA TYR A 130 9.59 11.89 -5.94
C TYR A 130 9.54 13.42 -5.96
N GLN A 131 8.38 13.99 -5.62
CA GLN A 131 8.28 15.40 -5.35
C GLN A 131 8.91 15.68 -4.00
N LYS A 132 9.91 16.57 -3.97
CA LYS A 132 10.55 16.98 -2.74
C LYS A 132 9.51 17.64 -1.86
N ASP A 133 9.30 17.10 -0.68
CA ASP A 133 8.51 17.75 0.34
C ASP A 133 9.20 19.07 0.73
N PRO A 134 8.57 20.23 0.47
CA PRO A 134 9.16 21.53 0.78
C PRO A 134 9.22 21.81 2.29
N GLU A 135 8.51 21.04 3.12
CA GLU A 135 8.50 21.21 4.58
C GLU A 135 9.67 20.52 5.29
N ILE A 136 10.35 19.58 4.63
CA ILE A 136 11.50 18.87 5.21
C ILE A 136 12.75 19.75 5.15
N ASP A 137 13.35 20.01 6.30
CA ASP A 137 14.63 20.73 6.37
C ASP A 137 15.70 20.01 5.52
N GLU A 138 16.37 20.78 4.67
CA GLU A 138 17.47 20.29 3.86
C GLU A 138 18.61 19.74 4.72
N VAL A 139 18.81 20.29 5.92
CA VAL A 139 19.82 19.82 6.87
C VAL A 139 19.47 18.42 7.35
N ASP A 140 18.25 18.21 7.86
CA ASP A 140 17.77 16.91 8.33
C ASP A 140 17.82 15.84 7.23
N ARG A 141 17.46 16.19 5.99
CA ARG A 141 17.58 15.28 4.85
C ARG A 141 19.03 14.90 4.58
N LYS A 142 19.94 15.89 4.57
CA LYS A 142 21.38 15.64 4.34
C LYS A 142 21.97 14.82 5.49
N GLU A 143 21.53 15.05 6.73
CA GLU A 143 21.91 14.22 7.88
C GLU A 143 21.41 12.80 7.75
N PHE A 144 20.16 12.58 7.33
CA PHE A 144 19.63 11.24 7.08
C PHE A 144 20.44 10.50 6.00
N LEU A 145 20.74 11.17 4.89
CA LEU A 145 21.56 10.62 3.82
C LEU A 145 23.00 10.32 4.28
N ARG A 146 23.53 11.09 5.23
CA ARG A 146 24.84 10.84 5.86
C ARG A 146 24.80 9.67 6.84
N LYS A 147 23.72 9.51 7.61
CA LYS A 147 23.49 8.39 8.55
C LYS A 147 23.44 7.04 7.83
N ASN A 148 23.10 7.01 6.53
CA ASN A 148 23.21 5.80 5.71
C ASN A 148 24.64 5.24 5.59
N ARG A 149 25.71 6.04 5.80
CA ARG A 149 27.10 5.56 5.73
C ARG A 149 27.61 4.95 7.02
N ARG A 150 27.16 5.45 8.19
CA ARG A 150 27.58 4.96 9.51
C ARG A 150 26.39 5.05 10.46
N ARG A 151 25.88 3.90 10.87
CA ARG A 151 24.78 3.77 11.84
C ARG A 151 25.37 3.32 13.18
N PRO A 152 24.88 3.84 14.31
CA PRO A 152 25.31 3.35 15.62
C PRO A 152 24.93 1.87 15.79
N LEU A 153 25.83 1.10 16.41
CA LEU A 153 25.64 -0.34 16.62
C LEU A 153 24.36 -0.63 17.43
N GLU A 154 24.08 0.20 18.44
CA GLU A 154 22.90 0.09 19.29
C GLU A 154 21.59 0.19 18.48
N GLN A 155 21.52 1.13 17.53
CA GLN A 155 20.36 1.24 16.63
C GLN A 155 20.21 0.00 15.74
N THR A 156 21.32 -0.55 15.27
CA THR A 156 21.32 -1.75 14.43
C THR A 156 20.81 -2.96 15.22
N VAL A 157 21.24 -3.09 16.48
CA VAL A 157 20.83 -4.15 17.40
C VAL A 157 19.37 -4.00 17.81
N ALA A 158 18.89 -2.78 18.03
CA ALA A 158 17.49 -2.51 18.33
C ALA A 158 16.56 -2.85 17.15
N GLU A 159 16.98 -2.58 15.90
CA GLU A 159 16.16 -2.83 14.70
C GLU A 159 16.23 -4.29 14.21
N LEU A 160 17.42 -4.90 14.21
CA LEU A 160 17.64 -6.26 13.65
C LEU A 160 17.64 -7.36 14.72
N GLY A 161 17.79 -7.00 15.99
CA GLY A 161 18.04 -7.93 17.08
C GLY A 161 19.50 -8.39 17.16
N GLU A 162 19.86 -8.98 18.30
CA GLU A 162 21.15 -9.64 18.48
C GLU A 162 21.17 -11.03 17.85
N GLY A 163 22.30 -11.41 17.23
CA GLY A 163 22.50 -12.74 16.62
C GLY A 163 22.82 -12.69 15.12
N ARG A 164 23.09 -13.87 14.53
CA ARG A 164 23.45 -14.03 13.10
C ARG A 164 24.56 -13.06 12.62
N GLY A 165 25.57 -12.84 13.45
CA GLY A 165 26.74 -12.01 13.12
C GLY A 165 26.70 -10.55 13.62
N ILE A 166 25.63 -10.13 14.30
CA ILE A 166 25.53 -8.81 14.94
C ILE A 166 25.58 -9.00 16.46
N TYR A 167 26.63 -8.46 17.10
CA TYR A 167 26.86 -8.59 18.53
C TYR A 167 27.09 -7.22 19.16
N ALA A 168 26.23 -6.88 20.12
CA ALA A 168 26.44 -5.71 20.96
C ALA A 168 27.47 -6.00 22.07
N PRO A 169 28.12 -4.97 22.64
CA PRO A 169 28.91 -5.12 23.86
C PRO A 169 28.09 -5.81 24.96
N GLY A 170 28.68 -6.80 25.64
CA GLY A 170 27.99 -7.61 26.66
C GLY A 170 27.04 -8.69 26.13
N TYR A 171 27.08 -9.00 24.83
CA TYR A 171 26.26 -10.07 24.23
C TYR A 171 26.47 -11.44 24.89
N GLU A 172 27.70 -11.75 25.31
CA GLU A 172 28.00 -13.04 25.92
C GLU A 172 27.31 -13.25 27.27
N GLU A 173 27.28 -12.21 28.10
CA GLU A 173 26.62 -12.24 29.41
C GLU A 173 25.11 -12.45 29.22
N ARG A 174 24.48 -11.65 28.34
CA ARG A 174 23.07 -11.82 27.96
C ARG A 174 22.78 -13.18 27.34
N ARG A 175 23.72 -13.74 26.57
CA ARG A 175 23.58 -15.09 26.00
C ARG A 175 23.66 -16.16 27.08
N ARG A 176 24.58 -16.04 28.04
CA ARG A 176 24.71 -16.97 29.18
C ARG A 176 23.44 -16.94 30.03
N GLU A 177 22.90 -15.75 30.30
CA GLU A 177 21.61 -15.58 30.99
C GLU A 177 20.46 -16.26 30.22
N ARG A 178 20.32 -16.00 28.91
CA ARG A 178 19.31 -16.67 28.06
C ARG A 178 19.44 -18.20 28.05
N ILE A 179 20.67 -18.73 28.07
CA ILE A 179 20.90 -20.18 28.10
C ILE A 179 20.59 -20.76 29.49
N LYS A 180 20.96 -20.06 30.55
CA LYS A 180 20.65 -20.44 31.93
C LYS A 180 19.15 -20.46 32.19
N GLU A 181 18.42 -19.46 31.70
CA GLU A 181 16.96 -19.39 31.80
C GLU A 181 16.27 -20.49 30.97
N LYS A 182 16.73 -20.71 29.73
CA LYS A 182 16.07 -21.66 28.81
C LYS A 182 16.40 -23.12 29.08
N TYR A 183 17.60 -23.42 29.59
CA TYR A 183 18.11 -24.80 29.71
C TYR A 183 18.63 -25.15 31.11
N GLY A 184 18.61 -24.23 32.08
CA GLY A 184 19.09 -24.49 33.45
C GLY A 184 20.60 -24.71 33.57
N MET A 185 21.37 -24.46 32.51
CA MET A 185 22.82 -24.66 32.47
C MET A 185 23.56 -23.38 32.86
N ASP A 186 24.40 -23.44 33.90
CA ASP A 186 25.26 -22.32 34.30
C ASP A 186 26.60 -22.36 33.54
N LEU A 187 26.83 -21.35 32.71
CA LEU A 187 28.03 -21.21 31.87
C LEU A 187 28.97 -20.08 32.36
N SER A 188 28.83 -19.66 33.62
CA SER A 188 29.65 -18.58 34.23
C SER A 188 31.17 -18.82 34.15
N GLY A 189 31.62 -20.07 34.14
CA GLY A 189 33.05 -20.45 34.08
C GLY A 189 33.64 -20.71 32.69
N VAL A 190 32.85 -20.62 31.61
CA VAL A 190 33.35 -20.89 30.24
C VAL A 190 33.99 -19.63 29.66
N PRO A 191 35.22 -19.71 29.09
CA PRO A 191 35.88 -18.57 28.44
C PRO A 191 35.03 -18.02 27.27
N SER A 192 35.14 -16.72 27.02
CA SER A 192 34.54 -16.10 25.84
C SER A 192 35.09 -16.75 24.56
N ALA A 193 34.24 -16.96 23.56
CA ALA A 193 34.67 -17.53 22.28
C ALA A 193 35.19 -16.45 21.30
N HIS A 194 35.39 -15.24 21.82
CA HIS A 194 35.86 -14.04 21.15
C HIS A 194 36.99 -13.40 21.95
#